data_AF-A0A965PDN3-F1
#
_entry.id   AF-A0A965PDN3-F1
#
_cell.length_a   1.000
_cell.length_b   1.000
_cell.length_c   1.000
_cell.angle_alpha   90.00
_cell.angle_beta   90.00
_cell.angle_gamma   90.00
#
_symmetry.space_group_name_H-M   'P 1'
#
loop_
_entity.id
_entity.type
_entity.pdbx_description
1 polymer ?
#
loop_
_entity_poly.entity_id
_entity_poly.type
_entity_poly.pdbx_seq_one_letter_code
_entity_poly.pdbx_strand_id
1 'polypeptide(L)'
;MAIDKRIPIYRFVVGEDDEAGVTAVALVDNPAIEMNWQAFAASKISFDFDDTLSTARGQELAQQLIDKGAIIYVISARQDVQGMLKIAKDLGIPESRVFATGSNKAKIEKVKSLGITKHYDNNADVIKELGSIGSKFAMDKIFCSNCGHTWMVSDGGEDPYKCNMCGMENQFIVEPKENESEDEFISRCIAVEVGNGYEQEQAAAMCYSKWDEQKFAETYNDYPKKASENAQAALNYAEKNGWGSCGTSVGKQRANQLAKGENISRETIARMASFERQRQNSNKALGDGCGRLMWLAWGGDEGIEWAQRKLKQIDQKMSKFSSNKEKKIISGALMVADLPIYRKDEQGEYYGLFTAEDIYNIRNKFFKNNNTKSVNEMHDPNKMVDGVYMIESFIIDSKRGINAPDGLKLTDGSWFGSYKVDNEDIWNDFIKTGEFKGFSVEGVFKTTKIDAKPLSIIEQAIDIIKQIED
;
A
#
# COMPACT_ATOMS: atom_id res chain seq x y z
N MET A 1 24.29 -25.48 -3.70
CA MET A 1 25.51 -25.98 -4.41
C MET A 1 26.69 -26.23 -3.45
N ALA A 2 27.36 -27.39 -3.52
CA ALA A 2 28.52 -27.69 -2.66
C ALA A 2 29.85 -27.16 -3.24
N ILE A 3 30.65 -26.44 -2.45
CA ILE A 3 31.96 -25.87 -2.86
C ILE A 3 32.95 -27.01 -3.18
N ASP A 4 33.53 -26.99 -4.38
CA ASP A 4 34.60 -27.94 -4.74
C ASP A 4 35.91 -27.54 -4.05
N LYS A 5 36.33 -28.35 -3.08
CA LYS A 5 37.55 -28.12 -2.30
C LYS A 5 38.83 -28.11 -3.15
N ARG A 6 38.80 -28.53 -4.41
CA ARG A 6 39.96 -28.52 -5.32
C ARG A 6 40.19 -27.17 -5.99
N ILE A 7 39.15 -26.34 -6.06
CA ILE A 7 39.20 -25.04 -6.70
C ILE A 7 39.85 -24.02 -5.74
N PRO A 8 40.85 -23.22 -6.20
CA PRO A 8 41.52 -22.23 -5.38
C PRO A 8 40.56 -21.09 -4.97
N ILE A 9 40.82 -20.50 -3.80
CA ILE A 9 40.06 -19.37 -3.28
C ILE A 9 40.97 -18.13 -3.25
N TYR A 10 40.47 -17.03 -3.78
CA TYR A 10 41.12 -15.73 -3.78
C TYR A 10 40.27 -14.73 -2.99
N ARG A 11 40.93 -13.99 -2.10
CA ARG A 11 40.36 -12.81 -1.45
C ARG A 11 40.52 -11.62 -2.39
N PHE A 12 39.42 -10.93 -2.66
CA PHE A 12 39.45 -9.63 -3.32
C PHE A 12 39.65 -8.52 -2.30
N VAL A 13 40.64 -7.66 -2.51
CA VAL A 13 41.04 -6.58 -1.59
C VAL A 13 41.10 -5.24 -2.31
N VAL A 14 40.75 -4.19 -1.57
CA VAL A 14 40.86 -2.78 -1.97
C VAL A 14 41.69 -2.05 -0.92
N GLY A 15 42.77 -1.38 -1.36
CA GLY A 15 43.56 -0.52 -0.49
C GLY A 15 42.95 0.87 -0.34
N GLU A 16 43.38 1.61 0.68
CA GLU A 16 42.95 3.00 0.88
C GLU A 16 43.50 3.95 -0.19
N ASP A 17 44.71 3.67 -0.70
CA ASP A 17 45.49 4.54 -1.61
C ASP A 17 45.55 4.07 -3.07
N ASP A 18 44.89 2.97 -3.43
CA ASP A 18 44.96 2.42 -4.79
C ASP A 18 43.77 2.82 -5.68
N GLU A 19 43.91 2.69 -7.00
CA GLU A 19 42.82 2.89 -7.96
C GLU A 19 41.76 1.77 -7.91
N ALA A 20 41.98 0.73 -7.10
CA ALA A 20 41.06 -0.39 -6.92
C ALA A 20 39.80 0.04 -6.16
N GLY A 21 38.65 -0.53 -6.48
CA GLY A 21 37.37 -0.19 -5.87
C GLY A 21 36.19 -0.42 -6.81
N VAL A 22 34.98 -0.26 -6.26
CA VAL A 22 33.74 -0.31 -7.03
C VAL A 22 33.49 1.05 -7.68
N THR A 23 33.34 1.06 -9.00
CA THR A 23 33.11 2.25 -9.83
C THR A 23 31.65 2.40 -10.23
N ALA A 24 30.92 1.29 -10.36
CA ALA A 24 29.51 1.28 -10.71
C ALA A 24 28.76 0.08 -10.10
N VAL A 25 27.43 0.14 -10.14
CA VAL A 25 26.55 -0.98 -9.85
C VAL A 25 25.73 -1.30 -11.10
N ALA A 26 25.86 -2.52 -11.61
CA ALA A 26 25.09 -2.99 -12.74
C ALA A 26 23.72 -3.53 -12.31
N LEU A 27 22.69 -3.24 -13.11
CA LEU A 27 21.40 -3.94 -13.12
C LEU A 27 21.55 -5.18 -14.00
N VAL A 28 21.28 -6.37 -13.44
CA VAL A 28 21.54 -7.64 -14.12
C VAL A 28 20.36 -8.63 -14.00
N ASP A 29 20.24 -9.53 -14.97
CA ASP A 29 19.29 -10.65 -14.96
C ASP A 29 19.73 -11.79 -14.05
N ASN A 30 21.04 -12.04 -13.96
CA ASN A 30 21.68 -13.07 -13.16
C ASN A 30 22.78 -12.47 -12.28
N PRO A 31 22.44 -12.08 -11.03
CA PRO A 31 23.40 -11.54 -10.08
C PRO A 31 24.54 -12.51 -9.76
N ALA A 32 25.77 -12.00 -9.68
CA ALA A 32 26.95 -12.82 -9.37
C ALA A 32 26.91 -13.46 -7.97
N ILE A 33 26.10 -12.90 -7.07
CA ILE A 33 25.84 -13.45 -5.73
C ILE A 33 24.61 -14.36 -5.71
N GLU A 34 23.98 -14.60 -6.86
CA GLU A 34 22.78 -15.43 -7.06
C GLU A 34 21.56 -15.01 -6.22
N MET A 35 21.54 -13.76 -5.74
CA MET A 35 20.45 -13.18 -4.97
C MET A 35 19.74 -12.10 -5.77
N ASN A 36 18.42 -12.25 -5.92
CA ASN A 36 17.58 -11.22 -6.51
C ASN A 36 17.34 -10.06 -5.54
N TRP A 37 17.11 -8.87 -6.06
CA TRP A 37 16.57 -7.77 -5.29
C TRP A 37 15.09 -7.99 -4.98
N GLN A 38 14.59 -7.24 -4.01
CA GLN A 38 13.17 -6.98 -3.83
C GLN A 38 12.83 -5.68 -4.56
N ALA A 39 11.96 -5.76 -5.56
CA ALA A 39 11.39 -4.58 -6.19
C ALA A 39 10.12 -4.19 -5.43
N PHE A 40 10.14 -3.04 -4.76
CA PHE A 40 8.96 -2.46 -4.12
C PHE A 40 8.08 -1.78 -5.19
N ALA A 41 7.50 -2.61 -6.04
CA ALA A 41 6.38 -2.25 -6.90
C ALA A 41 5.10 -2.14 -6.06
N ALA A 42 4.16 -1.32 -6.51
CA ALA A 42 2.87 -1.22 -5.86
C ALA A 42 2.16 -2.58 -5.89
N SER A 43 1.73 -3.09 -4.72
CA SER A 43 1.04 -4.38 -4.61
C SER A 43 -0.15 -4.44 -5.56
N LYS A 44 -0.15 -5.42 -6.47
CA LYS A 44 -1.28 -5.66 -7.37
C LYS A 44 -2.36 -6.44 -6.63
N ILE A 45 -3.41 -5.75 -6.24
CA ILE A 45 -4.53 -6.34 -5.49
C ILE A 45 -5.75 -6.38 -6.40
N SER A 46 -6.55 -7.43 -6.30
CA SER A 46 -7.81 -7.51 -7.05
C SER A 46 -8.99 -7.84 -6.16
N PHE A 47 -10.17 -7.45 -6.63
CA PHE A 47 -11.44 -7.75 -6.02
C PHE A 47 -12.34 -8.46 -7.04
N ASP A 48 -13.07 -9.48 -6.59
CA ASP A 48 -14.33 -9.84 -7.24
C ASP A 48 -15.33 -8.68 -7.12
N PHE A 49 -16.30 -8.64 -8.00
CA PHE A 49 -17.28 -7.57 -8.03
C PHE A 49 -18.53 -7.89 -7.21
N ASP A 50 -19.13 -9.07 -7.43
CA ASP A 50 -20.44 -9.40 -6.88
C ASP A 50 -20.32 -9.71 -5.39
N ASP A 51 -21.10 -9.01 -4.57
CA ASP A 51 -21.07 -9.08 -3.10
C ASP A 51 -19.68 -8.81 -2.47
N THR A 52 -18.76 -8.26 -3.25
CA THR A 52 -17.42 -7.87 -2.82
C THR A 52 -17.22 -6.38 -3.13
N LEU A 53 -16.65 -6.00 -4.29
CA LEU A 53 -16.44 -4.59 -4.63
C LEU A 53 -17.73 -3.81 -4.88
N SER A 54 -18.84 -4.49 -5.20
CA SER A 54 -20.16 -3.86 -5.32
C SER A 54 -20.72 -3.36 -3.97
N THR A 55 -20.18 -3.84 -2.85
CA THR A 55 -20.59 -3.42 -1.50
C THR A 55 -19.90 -2.14 -1.05
N ALA A 56 -20.53 -1.36 -0.17
CA ALA A 56 -19.91 -0.15 0.40
C ALA A 56 -18.58 -0.48 1.12
N ARG A 57 -18.55 -1.60 1.85
CA ARG A 57 -17.36 -2.08 2.55
C ARG A 57 -16.24 -2.48 1.59
N GLY A 58 -16.56 -3.16 0.49
CA GLY A 58 -15.57 -3.52 -0.52
C GLY A 58 -14.96 -2.28 -1.18
N GLN A 59 -15.78 -1.27 -1.45
CA GLN A 59 -15.31 0.02 -1.99
C GLN A 59 -14.42 0.77 -0.99
N GLU A 60 -14.76 0.79 0.29
CA GLU A 60 -13.94 1.42 1.34
C GLU A 60 -12.59 0.73 1.50
N LEU A 61 -12.57 -0.61 1.55
CA LEU A 61 -11.32 -1.38 1.60
C LEU A 61 -10.47 -1.13 0.35
N ALA A 62 -11.08 -1.10 -0.84
CA ALA A 62 -10.38 -0.77 -2.07
C ALA A 62 -9.78 0.65 -2.01
N GLN A 63 -10.53 1.64 -1.51
CA GLN A 63 -10.04 3.00 -1.34
C GLN A 63 -8.86 3.09 -0.36
N GLN A 64 -8.94 2.43 0.79
CA GLN A 64 -7.84 2.37 1.77
C GLN A 64 -6.58 1.76 1.17
N LEU A 65 -6.71 0.72 0.34
CA LEU A 65 -5.57 0.10 -0.34
C LEU A 65 -4.99 1.00 -1.42
N ILE A 66 -5.82 1.73 -2.16
CA ILE A 66 -5.39 2.77 -3.12
C ILE A 66 -4.59 3.86 -2.40
N ASP A 67 -5.08 4.33 -1.26
CA ASP A 67 -4.42 5.36 -0.44
C ASP A 67 -3.08 4.86 0.10
N LYS A 68 -2.95 3.55 0.37
CA LYS A 68 -1.69 2.86 0.73
C LYS A 68 -0.78 2.56 -0.48
N GLY A 69 -1.18 2.97 -1.69
CA GLY A 69 -0.38 2.83 -2.91
C GLY A 69 -0.50 1.50 -3.62
N ALA A 70 -1.56 0.71 -3.38
CA ALA A 70 -1.83 -0.52 -4.12
C ALA A 70 -2.37 -0.24 -5.54
N ILE A 71 -2.01 -1.11 -6.50
CA ILE A 71 -2.62 -1.12 -7.83
C ILE A 71 -3.84 -2.03 -7.78
N ILE A 72 -5.04 -1.45 -7.87
CA ILE A 72 -6.29 -2.22 -7.81
C ILE A 72 -6.75 -2.68 -9.20
N TYR A 73 -7.23 -3.92 -9.23
CA TYR A 73 -7.89 -4.57 -10.35
C TYR A 73 -9.30 -5.03 -9.95
N VAL A 74 -10.22 -5.03 -10.90
CA VAL A 74 -11.55 -5.63 -10.74
C VAL A 74 -11.62 -6.84 -11.65
N ILE A 75 -11.76 -8.04 -11.09
CA ILE A 75 -11.76 -9.28 -11.87
C ILE A 75 -12.96 -10.11 -11.42
N SER A 76 -13.97 -10.22 -12.28
CA SER A 76 -15.22 -10.89 -11.96
C SER A 76 -15.52 -12.02 -12.95
N ALA A 77 -16.29 -13.00 -12.48
CA ALA A 77 -16.84 -14.08 -13.30
C ALA A 77 -18.06 -13.64 -14.16
N ARG A 78 -18.48 -12.37 -14.08
CA ARG A 78 -19.52 -11.79 -14.95
C ARG A 78 -19.21 -11.96 -16.44
N GLN A 79 -20.27 -11.97 -17.26
CA GLN A 79 -20.18 -12.03 -18.73
C GLN A 79 -19.80 -10.68 -19.36
N ASP A 80 -20.12 -9.57 -18.70
CA ASP A 80 -19.84 -8.23 -19.17
C ASP A 80 -19.36 -7.32 -18.04
N VAL A 81 -18.82 -6.17 -18.41
CA VAL A 81 -18.27 -5.16 -17.50
C VAL A 81 -19.30 -4.14 -17.01
N GLN A 82 -20.58 -4.29 -17.36
CA GLN A 82 -21.61 -3.34 -16.97
C GLN A 82 -21.79 -3.33 -15.45
N GLY A 83 -21.96 -2.13 -14.89
CA GLY A 83 -21.95 -1.89 -13.44
C GLY A 83 -20.55 -1.83 -12.82
N MET A 84 -19.61 -2.65 -13.30
CA MET A 84 -18.23 -2.66 -12.80
C MET A 84 -17.47 -1.38 -13.15
N LEU A 85 -17.62 -0.90 -14.40
CA LEU A 85 -16.94 0.32 -14.86
C LEU A 85 -17.33 1.57 -14.06
N LYS A 86 -18.59 1.64 -13.60
CA LYS A 86 -19.06 2.79 -12.82
C LYS A 86 -18.34 2.85 -11.47
N ILE A 87 -18.36 1.76 -10.71
CA ILE A 87 -17.69 1.69 -9.40
C ILE A 87 -16.18 1.82 -9.55
N ALA A 88 -15.58 1.19 -10.57
CA ALA A 88 -14.16 1.34 -10.87
C ALA A 88 -13.80 2.82 -11.11
N LYS A 89 -14.59 3.53 -11.92
CA LYS A 89 -14.40 4.95 -12.19
C LYS A 89 -14.53 5.82 -10.93
N ASP A 90 -15.52 5.54 -10.08
CA ASP A 90 -15.75 6.27 -8.83
C ASP A 90 -14.57 6.09 -7.85
N LEU A 91 -13.90 4.93 -7.89
CA LEU A 91 -12.68 4.63 -7.12
C LEU A 91 -11.37 5.03 -7.83
N GLY A 92 -11.43 5.61 -9.03
CA GLY A 92 -10.23 5.99 -9.80
C GLY A 92 -9.46 4.81 -10.41
N ILE A 93 -10.07 3.63 -10.54
CA ILE A 93 -9.51 2.44 -11.18
C ILE A 93 -9.70 2.56 -12.71
N PRO A 94 -8.63 2.48 -13.52
CA PRO A 94 -8.74 2.61 -14.97
C PRO A 94 -9.47 1.42 -15.60
N GLU A 95 -10.23 1.67 -16.68
CA GLU A 95 -11.03 0.65 -17.37
C GLU A 95 -10.18 -0.55 -17.84
N SER A 96 -8.90 -0.32 -18.19
CA SER A 96 -7.95 -1.35 -18.57
C SER A 96 -7.62 -2.37 -17.46
N ARG A 97 -8.09 -2.14 -16.23
CA ARG A 97 -7.93 -3.03 -15.08
C ARG A 97 -9.25 -3.69 -14.64
N VAL A 98 -10.30 -3.56 -15.45
CA VAL A 98 -11.62 -4.15 -15.18
C VAL A 98 -11.87 -5.31 -16.14
N PHE A 99 -12.05 -6.51 -15.60
CA PHE A 99 -12.15 -7.75 -16.37
C PHE A 99 -13.44 -8.51 -16.03
N ALA A 100 -14.27 -8.74 -17.05
CA ALA A 100 -15.34 -9.72 -17.04
C ALA A 100 -14.82 -10.99 -17.71
N THR A 101 -14.68 -12.07 -16.94
CA THR A 101 -14.01 -13.30 -17.39
C THR A 101 -14.97 -14.42 -17.76
N GLY A 102 -16.26 -14.26 -17.49
CA GLY A 102 -17.33 -15.20 -17.83
C GLY A 102 -17.41 -16.48 -16.99
N SER A 103 -16.40 -16.79 -16.16
CA SER A 103 -16.44 -17.93 -15.23
C SER A 103 -15.44 -17.80 -14.09
N ASN A 104 -15.67 -18.50 -12.98
CA ASN A 104 -14.73 -18.56 -11.85
C ASN A 104 -13.38 -19.16 -12.26
N LYS A 105 -13.36 -20.17 -13.14
CA LYS A 105 -12.12 -20.77 -13.64
C LYS A 105 -11.28 -19.73 -14.41
N ALA A 106 -11.89 -19.01 -15.35
CA ALA A 106 -11.21 -17.98 -16.12
C ALA A 106 -10.78 -16.78 -15.25
N LYS A 107 -11.56 -16.44 -14.22
CA LYS A 107 -11.18 -15.45 -13.20
C LYS A 107 -9.88 -15.84 -12.50
N ILE A 108 -9.79 -17.07 -11.99
CA ILE A 108 -8.61 -17.58 -11.28
C ILE A 108 -7.37 -17.57 -12.18
N GLU A 109 -7.52 -18.02 -13.44
CA GLU A 109 -6.44 -17.97 -14.43
C GLU A 109 -6.00 -16.51 -14.70
N LYS A 110 -6.96 -15.59 -14.81
CA LYS A 110 -6.67 -14.16 -15.01
C LYS A 110 -5.93 -13.55 -13.81
N VAL A 111 -6.39 -13.82 -12.58
CA VAL A 111 -5.75 -13.39 -11.32
C VAL A 111 -4.29 -13.83 -11.29
N LYS A 112 -4.01 -15.10 -11.60
CA LYS A 112 -2.65 -15.65 -11.67
C LYS A 112 -1.82 -14.99 -12.78
N SER A 113 -2.39 -14.84 -13.99
CA SER A 113 -1.68 -14.28 -15.15
C SER A 113 -1.25 -12.81 -14.98
N LEU A 114 -1.97 -12.03 -14.16
CA LEU A 114 -1.68 -10.62 -13.93
C LEU A 114 -0.65 -10.40 -12.80
N GLY A 115 -0.22 -11.48 -12.12
CA GLY A 115 0.67 -11.42 -10.96
C GLY A 115 0.00 -10.72 -9.78
N ILE A 116 -1.29 -10.95 -9.56
CA ILE A 116 -2.01 -10.44 -8.39
C ILE A 116 -1.44 -11.07 -7.12
N THR A 117 -1.10 -10.24 -6.14
CA THR A 117 -0.56 -10.69 -4.85
C THR A 117 -1.65 -10.99 -3.82
N LYS A 118 -2.83 -10.36 -3.94
CA LYS A 118 -4.00 -10.62 -3.10
C LYS A 118 -5.30 -10.45 -3.87
N HIS A 119 -6.22 -11.40 -3.73
CA HIS A 119 -7.55 -11.38 -4.34
C HIS A 119 -8.65 -11.52 -3.28
N TYR A 120 -9.57 -10.56 -3.20
CA TYR A 120 -10.74 -10.62 -2.33
C TYR A 120 -11.95 -11.18 -3.09
N ASP A 121 -12.57 -12.23 -2.54
CA ASP A 121 -13.73 -12.88 -3.15
C ASP A 121 -14.62 -13.48 -2.05
N ASN A 122 -15.94 -13.38 -2.19
CA ASN A 122 -16.89 -14.01 -1.28
C ASN A 122 -17.03 -15.53 -1.53
N ASN A 123 -16.63 -16.02 -2.70
CA ASN A 123 -16.73 -17.40 -3.11
C ASN A 123 -15.59 -18.26 -2.53
N ALA A 124 -15.93 -19.15 -1.59
CA ALA A 124 -14.96 -20.00 -0.90
C ALA A 124 -14.18 -20.95 -1.82
N ASP A 125 -14.78 -21.42 -2.92
CA ASP A 125 -14.10 -22.32 -3.87
C ASP A 125 -13.02 -21.58 -4.65
N VAL A 126 -13.30 -20.34 -5.07
CA VAL A 126 -12.31 -19.45 -5.70
C VAL A 126 -11.15 -19.20 -4.76
N ILE A 127 -11.43 -18.89 -3.50
CA ILE A 127 -10.40 -18.66 -2.48
C ILE A 127 -9.54 -19.90 -2.27
N LYS A 128 -10.17 -21.08 -2.17
CA LYS A 128 -9.47 -22.35 -2.00
C LYS A 128 -8.52 -22.65 -3.17
N GLU A 129 -8.94 -22.38 -4.41
CA GLU A 129 -8.11 -22.59 -5.60
C GLU A 129 -6.98 -21.55 -5.79
N LEU A 130 -7.14 -20.37 -5.20
CA LEU A 130 -6.12 -19.32 -5.18
C LEU A 130 -5.10 -19.48 -4.04
N GLY A 131 -5.39 -20.29 -3.03
CA GLY A 131 -4.49 -20.54 -1.91
C GLY A 131 -4.15 -19.25 -1.16
N SER A 132 -2.85 -18.98 -0.96
CA SER A 132 -2.37 -17.79 -0.26
C SER A 132 -2.71 -16.45 -0.94
N ILE A 133 -2.99 -16.48 -2.25
CA ILE A 133 -3.44 -15.30 -3.02
C ILE A 133 -4.88 -14.95 -2.65
N GLY A 134 -5.72 -15.93 -2.30
CA GLY A 134 -7.11 -15.73 -1.96
C GLY A 134 -7.32 -15.09 -0.58
N SER A 135 -8.36 -14.28 -0.45
CA SER A 135 -8.87 -13.75 0.81
C SER A 135 -10.38 -13.81 0.79
N LYS A 136 -10.98 -14.62 1.67
CA LYS A 136 -12.44 -14.69 1.78
C LYS A 136 -12.98 -13.33 2.23
N PHE A 137 -13.82 -12.74 1.39
CA PHE A 137 -14.59 -11.56 1.71
C PHE A 137 -15.89 -12.03 2.39
N ALA A 138 -15.86 -12.17 3.72
CA ALA A 138 -17.00 -12.66 4.50
C ALA A 138 -17.86 -11.50 5.03
N MET A 139 -19.19 -11.60 4.86
CA MET A 139 -20.21 -10.75 5.47
C MET A 139 -21.08 -11.59 6.42
N ASP A 140 -20.46 -12.28 7.37
CA ASP A 140 -21.23 -13.35 8.03
C ASP A 140 -21.95 -12.85 9.29
N LYS A 141 -21.51 -11.78 9.95
CA LYS A 141 -22.18 -11.26 11.16
C LYS A 141 -22.24 -9.74 11.18
N ILE A 142 -23.43 -9.22 11.48
CA ILE A 142 -23.66 -7.82 11.75
C ILE A 142 -23.80 -7.65 13.27
N PHE A 143 -22.99 -6.77 13.87
CA PHE A 143 -23.01 -6.46 15.30
C PHE A 143 -23.64 -5.08 15.55
N CYS A 144 -24.72 -5.01 16.34
CA CYS A 144 -25.36 -3.75 16.72
C CYS A 144 -24.52 -3.01 17.77
N SER A 145 -23.91 -1.88 17.40
CA SER A 145 -23.13 -1.04 18.31
C SER A 145 -23.93 -0.42 19.45
N ASN A 146 -25.27 -0.41 19.34
CA ASN A 146 -26.17 0.16 20.35
C ASN A 146 -26.65 -0.86 21.40
N CYS A 147 -27.03 -2.07 20.97
CA CYS A 147 -27.63 -3.07 21.87
C CYS A 147 -26.83 -4.38 21.98
N GLY A 148 -25.69 -4.48 21.30
CA GLY A 148 -24.83 -5.67 21.29
C GLY A 148 -25.41 -6.87 20.56
N HIS A 149 -26.60 -6.76 19.96
CA HIS A 149 -27.21 -7.85 19.22
C HIS A 149 -26.43 -8.17 17.96
N THR A 150 -26.15 -9.45 17.73
CA THR A 150 -25.47 -9.92 16.53
C THR A 150 -26.41 -10.79 15.72
N TRP A 151 -26.52 -10.56 14.41
CA TRP A 151 -27.32 -11.37 13.50
C TRP A 151 -26.57 -11.67 12.22
N MET A 152 -26.94 -12.75 11.53
CA MET A 152 -26.43 -13.04 10.20
C MET A 152 -27.18 -12.17 9.19
N VAL A 153 -26.51 -11.71 8.13
CA VAL A 153 -27.17 -10.95 7.04
C VAL A 153 -28.35 -11.73 6.45
N SER A 154 -28.25 -13.06 6.37
CA SER A 154 -29.31 -13.97 5.93
C SER A 154 -30.57 -13.94 6.78
N ASP A 155 -30.46 -13.47 8.03
CA ASP A 155 -31.53 -13.49 9.02
C ASP A 155 -32.19 -12.11 9.17
N GLY A 156 -31.63 -11.08 8.51
CA GLY A 156 -32.21 -9.76 8.43
C GLY A 156 -33.29 -9.74 7.35
N GLY A 157 -34.50 -9.26 7.68
CA GLY A 157 -35.64 -9.17 6.76
C GLY A 157 -35.42 -8.20 5.59
N GLU A 158 -36.45 -7.43 5.19
CA GLU A 158 -36.35 -6.53 4.02
C GLU A 158 -35.24 -5.46 4.11
N ASP A 159 -34.75 -5.17 5.32
CA ASP A 159 -33.55 -4.35 5.56
C ASP A 159 -32.60 -5.10 6.52
N PRO A 160 -31.57 -5.80 5.99
CA PRO A 160 -30.66 -6.59 6.81
C PRO A 160 -29.72 -5.74 7.66
N TYR A 161 -29.72 -4.41 7.53
CA TYR A 161 -28.82 -3.50 8.25
C TYR A 161 -29.51 -2.71 9.37
N LYS A 162 -30.82 -2.87 9.49
CA LYS A 162 -31.59 -2.42 10.64
C LYS A 162 -31.57 -3.52 11.70
N CYS A 163 -31.06 -3.19 12.88
CA CYS A 163 -31.05 -4.13 14.00
C CYS A 163 -32.49 -4.56 14.31
N ASN A 164 -32.79 -5.82 14.07
CA ASN A 164 -34.07 -6.47 14.36
C ASN A 164 -34.47 -6.39 15.84
N MET A 165 -33.52 -6.16 16.75
CA MET A 165 -33.77 -6.04 18.20
C MET A 165 -34.01 -4.61 18.69
N CYS A 166 -33.27 -3.61 18.20
CA CYS A 166 -33.40 -2.22 18.69
C CYS A 166 -33.85 -1.21 17.64
N GLY A 167 -34.06 -1.64 16.40
CA GLY A 167 -34.53 -0.81 15.29
C GLY A 167 -33.54 0.22 14.77
N MET A 168 -32.32 0.29 15.33
CA MET A 168 -31.26 1.20 14.89
C MET A 168 -30.62 0.71 13.58
N GLU A 169 -30.40 1.64 12.66
CA GLU A 169 -29.52 1.42 11.50
C GLU A 169 -28.08 1.24 11.99
N ASN A 170 -27.44 0.17 11.55
CA ASN A 170 -26.11 -0.15 12.02
C ASN A 170 -25.04 0.71 11.32
N GLN A 171 -24.14 1.32 12.11
CA GLN A 171 -23.06 2.16 11.58
C GLN A 171 -21.82 1.30 11.30
N PHE A 172 -21.44 1.19 10.03
CA PHE A 172 -20.26 0.45 9.57
C PHE A 172 -18.94 1.20 9.77
N ILE A 173 -19.01 2.49 10.08
CA ILE A 173 -17.86 3.38 10.21
C ILE A 173 -17.96 4.07 11.57
N VAL A 174 -16.90 3.93 12.37
CA VAL A 174 -16.73 4.62 13.64
C VAL A 174 -15.66 5.69 13.47
N GLU A 175 -16.12 6.95 13.45
CA GLU A 175 -15.25 8.14 13.48
C GLU A 175 -15.16 8.70 14.90
N PRO A 176 -14.01 9.27 15.29
CA PRO A 176 -13.89 9.89 16.61
C PRO A 176 -14.64 11.20 16.70
N LYS A 177 -15.27 11.46 17.85
CA LYS A 177 -16.04 12.70 18.08
C LYS A 177 -15.15 13.79 18.67
N GLU A 178 -15.51 15.06 18.47
CA GLU A 178 -14.73 16.25 18.85
C GLU A 178 -14.36 16.34 20.35
N ASN A 179 -15.07 15.63 21.22
CA ASN A 179 -14.79 15.56 22.67
C ASN A 179 -14.84 14.11 23.21
N GLU A 180 -14.71 13.10 22.35
CA GLU A 180 -14.59 11.71 22.79
C GLU A 180 -13.18 11.51 23.33
N SER A 181 -13.02 10.77 24.42
CA SER A 181 -11.70 10.34 24.88
C SER A 181 -11.16 9.22 23.99
N GLU A 182 -9.84 9.05 23.98
CA GLU A 182 -9.17 7.95 23.28
C GLU A 182 -9.79 6.60 23.68
N ASP A 183 -9.93 6.35 24.97
CA ASP A 183 -10.51 5.10 25.48
C ASP A 183 -11.97 4.88 25.02
N GLU A 184 -12.78 5.93 24.98
CA GLU A 184 -14.17 5.87 24.51
C GLU A 184 -14.25 5.56 23.01
N PHE A 185 -13.41 6.21 22.20
CA PHE A 185 -13.35 5.97 20.76
C PHE A 185 -12.81 4.57 20.46
N ILE A 186 -11.69 4.19 21.06
CA ILE A 186 -11.04 2.89 20.83
C ILE A 186 -11.98 1.76 21.22
N SER A 187 -12.68 1.87 22.35
CA SER A 187 -13.64 0.86 22.78
C SER A 187 -14.80 0.71 21.78
N ARG A 188 -15.35 1.82 21.29
CA ARG A 188 -16.44 1.82 20.31
C ARG A 188 -15.99 1.35 18.93
N CYS A 189 -14.79 1.74 18.52
CA CYS A 189 -14.19 1.38 17.25
C CYS A 189 -13.86 -0.11 17.21
N ILE A 190 -13.19 -0.65 18.24
CA ILE A 190 -12.83 -2.08 18.30
C ILE A 190 -14.09 -2.94 18.24
N ALA A 191 -15.15 -2.55 18.97
CA ALA A 191 -16.41 -3.26 18.93
C ALA A 191 -17.01 -3.32 17.51
N VAL A 192 -16.89 -2.24 16.73
CA VAL A 192 -17.35 -2.21 15.34
C VAL A 192 -16.42 -2.97 14.40
N GLU A 193 -15.10 -2.84 14.53
CA GLU A 193 -14.15 -3.54 13.65
C GLU A 193 -14.10 -5.05 13.92
N VAL A 194 -14.23 -5.49 15.17
CA VAL A 194 -14.46 -6.90 15.50
C VAL A 194 -15.81 -7.37 14.95
N GLY A 195 -16.85 -6.53 15.03
CA GLY A 195 -18.13 -6.76 14.38
C GLY A 195 -18.02 -6.87 12.85
N ASN A 196 -17.06 -6.15 12.26
CA ASN A 196 -16.69 -6.25 10.84
C ASN A 196 -15.85 -7.52 10.55
N GLY A 197 -15.49 -8.34 11.55
CA GLY A 197 -14.76 -9.59 11.33
C GLY A 197 -13.24 -9.45 11.30
N TYR A 198 -12.69 -8.35 11.84
CA TYR A 198 -11.28 -8.26 12.15
C TYR A 198 -10.98 -8.95 13.49
N GLU A 199 -9.84 -9.63 13.57
CA GLU A 199 -9.34 -10.18 14.84
C GLU A 199 -9.14 -9.06 15.86
N GLN A 200 -9.33 -9.33 17.15
CA GLN A 200 -9.36 -8.30 18.19
C GLN A 200 -8.09 -7.42 18.21
N GLU A 201 -6.92 -8.02 17.99
CA GLU A 201 -5.64 -7.30 17.91
C GLU A 201 -5.53 -6.43 16.64
N GLN A 202 -6.08 -6.89 15.52
CA GLN A 202 -6.12 -6.15 14.27
C GLN A 202 -7.11 -4.98 14.34
N ALA A 203 -8.29 -5.23 14.91
CA ALA A 203 -9.30 -4.22 15.20
C ALA A 203 -8.73 -3.14 16.12
N ALA A 204 -8.00 -3.53 17.18
CA ALA A 204 -7.30 -2.59 18.05
C ALA A 204 -6.27 -1.75 17.26
N ALA A 205 -5.39 -2.39 16.49
CA ALA A 205 -4.39 -1.67 15.69
C ALA A 205 -5.01 -0.70 14.68
N MET A 206 -6.09 -1.11 14.00
CA MET A 206 -6.84 -0.25 13.09
C MET A 206 -7.46 0.95 13.81
N CYS A 207 -8.04 0.73 14.99
CA CYS A 207 -8.68 1.78 15.76
C CYS A 207 -7.68 2.78 16.37
N TYR A 208 -6.54 2.30 16.86
CA TYR A 208 -5.44 3.18 17.29
C TYR A 208 -4.88 3.99 16.11
N SER A 209 -4.71 3.37 14.94
CA SER A 209 -4.32 4.09 13.71
C SER A 209 -5.35 5.17 13.34
N LYS A 210 -6.65 4.87 13.37
CA LYS A 210 -7.72 5.84 13.08
C LYS A 210 -7.73 7.01 14.07
N TRP A 211 -7.49 6.74 15.35
CA TRP A 211 -7.40 7.77 16.39
C TRP A 211 -6.16 8.66 16.20
N ASP A 212 -5.01 8.07 15.90
CA ASP A 212 -3.78 8.80 15.66
C ASP A 212 -3.83 9.59 14.34
N GLU A 213 -4.44 9.06 13.29
CA GLU A 213 -4.70 9.78 12.04
C GLU A 213 -5.55 11.02 12.26
N GLN A 214 -6.54 10.99 13.18
CA GLN A 214 -7.32 12.17 13.56
C GLN A 214 -6.46 13.26 14.21
N LYS A 215 -5.46 12.90 15.02
CA LYS A 215 -4.52 13.86 15.63
C LYS A 215 -3.71 14.63 14.58
N PHE A 216 -3.61 14.12 13.35
CA PHE A 216 -2.88 14.73 12.24
C PHE A 216 -3.78 15.17 11.06
N ALA A 217 -5.10 14.92 11.12
CA ALA A 217 -6.03 15.32 10.07
C ALA A 217 -6.28 16.83 10.12
N GLU A 218 -5.90 17.56 9.06
CA GLU A 218 -6.29 18.95 8.90
C GLU A 218 -7.82 19.06 8.91
N THR A 219 -8.37 19.84 9.84
CA THR A 219 -9.80 20.15 9.91
C THR A 219 -10.06 21.59 9.46
N TYR A 220 -11.27 21.86 9.01
CA TYR A 220 -11.64 23.11 8.35
C TYR A 220 -12.93 23.68 8.94
N ASN A 221 -12.97 24.96 9.21
CA ASN A 221 -14.19 25.68 9.63
C ASN A 221 -14.40 26.97 8.82
N ASP A 222 -13.66 27.16 7.74
CA ASP A 222 -13.69 28.36 6.88
C ASP A 222 -14.77 28.30 5.81
N TYR A 223 -15.84 27.54 6.04
CA TYR A 223 -17.02 27.57 5.17
C TYR A 223 -17.75 28.91 5.29
N PRO A 224 -18.44 29.37 4.22
CA PRO A 224 -19.06 30.67 4.21
C PRO A 224 -20.12 30.77 5.31
N LYS A 225 -20.23 31.95 5.94
CA LYS A 225 -21.29 32.23 6.93
C LYS A 225 -22.69 31.88 6.40
N LYS A 226 -22.91 32.08 5.10
CA LYS A 226 -24.18 31.76 4.44
C LYS A 226 -24.51 30.26 4.49
N ALA A 227 -23.51 29.39 4.45
CA ALA A 227 -23.69 27.95 4.62
C ALA A 227 -24.18 27.60 6.03
N SER A 228 -23.62 28.25 7.06
CA SER A 228 -24.11 28.13 8.44
C SER A 228 -25.53 28.65 8.60
N GLU A 229 -25.85 29.79 8.00
CA GLU A 229 -27.21 30.36 8.02
C GLU A 229 -28.23 29.44 7.34
N ASN A 230 -27.85 28.81 6.22
CA ASN A 230 -28.69 27.83 5.53
C ASN A 230 -28.93 26.58 6.40
N ALA A 231 -27.87 26.05 7.02
CA ALA A 231 -27.98 24.93 7.95
C ALA A 231 -28.86 25.27 9.16
N GLN A 232 -28.71 26.48 9.72
CA GLN A 232 -29.56 26.99 10.79
C GLN A 232 -31.03 27.13 10.35
N ALA A 233 -31.28 27.56 9.11
CA ALA A 233 -32.64 27.63 8.57
C ALA A 233 -33.29 26.24 8.48
N ALA A 234 -32.54 25.19 8.12
CA ALA A 234 -33.00 23.82 8.15
C ALA A 234 -33.33 23.34 9.58
N LEU A 235 -32.47 23.66 10.56
CA LEU A 235 -32.71 23.35 11.97
C LEU A 235 -33.95 24.06 12.50
N ASN A 236 -34.11 25.35 12.23
CA ASN A 236 -35.27 26.15 12.65
C ASN A 236 -36.57 25.60 12.05
N TYR A 237 -36.53 25.14 10.79
CA TYR A 237 -37.67 24.50 10.16
C TYR A 237 -38.02 23.18 10.85
N ALA A 238 -37.01 22.35 11.11
CA ALA A 238 -37.19 21.05 11.74
C ALA A 238 -37.60 21.14 13.22
N GLU A 239 -37.20 22.19 13.94
CA GLU A 239 -37.64 22.45 15.31
C GLU A 239 -39.14 22.77 15.36
N LYS A 240 -39.64 23.54 14.39
CA LYS A 240 -41.06 23.93 14.31
C LYS A 240 -41.97 22.83 13.76
N ASN A 241 -41.48 22.04 12.80
CA ASN A 241 -42.30 21.11 12.01
C ASN A 241 -41.93 19.63 12.21
N GLY A 242 -40.85 19.35 12.93
CA GLY A 242 -40.24 18.02 12.99
C GLY A 242 -39.42 17.69 11.73
N TRP A 243 -38.47 16.76 11.87
CA TRP A 243 -37.76 16.21 10.72
C TRP A 243 -38.59 15.20 9.92
N GLY A 244 -39.61 14.57 10.54
CA GLY A 244 -40.37 13.48 9.92
C GLY A 244 -39.46 12.38 9.37
N SER A 245 -39.77 11.91 8.16
CA SER A 245 -38.95 10.96 7.39
C SER A 245 -37.77 11.62 6.65
N CYS A 246 -37.56 12.94 6.80
CA CYS A 246 -36.54 13.66 6.07
C CYS A 246 -35.16 13.58 6.73
N GLY A 247 -34.18 13.20 5.92
CA GLY A 247 -32.76 13.20 6.28
C GLY A 247 -32.34 12.01 7.15
N THR A 248 -31.15 11.49 6.84
CA THR A 248 -30.46 10.52 7.70
C THR A 248 -29.88 11.22 8.94
N SER A 249 -29.49 10.45 9.95
CA SER A 249 -28.78 10.96 11.14
C SER A 249 -27.55 11.80 10.76
N VAL A 250 -26.81 11.38 9.72
CA VAL A 250 -25.66 12.11 9.16
C VAL A 250 -26.04 13.48 8.63
N GLY A 251 -27.15 13.59 7.89
CA GLY A 251 -27.62 14.88 7.36
C GLY A 251 -28.10 15.83 8.47
N LYS A 252 -28.74 15.29 9.50
CA LYS A 252 -29.19 16.06 10.68
C LYS A 252 -28.02 16.54 11.53
N GLN A 253 -27.02 15.67 11.72
CA GLN A 253 -25.78 16.02 12.40
C GLN A 253 -25.04 17.11 11.62
N ARG A 254 -24.90 16.96 10.30
CA ARG A 254 -24.24 17.96 9.44
C ARG A 254 -24.86 19.35 9.58
N ALA A 255 -26.19 19.43 9.61
CA ALA A 255 -26.88 20.70 9.83
C ALA A 255 -26.47 21.35 11.17
N ASN A 256 -26.41 20.58 12.25
CA ASN A 256 -25.95 21.05 13.56
C ASN A 256 -24.49 21.53 13.53
N GLN A 257 -23.59 20.76 12.90
CA GLN A 257 -22.17 21.10 12.84
C GLN A 257 -21.93 22.41 12.07
N LEU A 258 -22.54 22.54 10.89
CA LEU A 258 -22.40 23.73 10.04
C LEU A 258 -23.01 24.98 10.68
N ALA A 259 -24.16 24.83 11.35
CA ALA A 259 -24.82 25.94 12.04
C ALA A 259 -23.99 26.50 13.20
N LYS A 260 -23.21 25.63 13.87
CA LYS A 260 -22.37 26.01 15.02
C LYS A 260 -20.96 26.51 14.64
N GLY A 261 -20.55 26.41 13.38
CA GLY A 261 -19.18 26.75 13.02
C GLY A 261 -18.15 25.69 13.41
N GLU A 262 -18.59 24.44 13.68
CA GLU A 262 -17.70 23.33 14.08
C GLU A 262 -16.72 22.97 12.94
N ASN A 263 -15.57 22.42 13.35
CA ASN A 263 -14.55 21.92 12.43
C ASN A 263 -15.04 20.69 11.66
N ILE A 264 -14.70 20.61 10.38
CA ILE A 264 -15.09 19.52 9.49
C ILE A 264 -13.89 18.92 8.75
N SER A 265 -13.93 17.59 8.56
CA SER A 265 -12.86 16.83 7.90
C SER A 265 -12.92 16.94 6.37
N ARG A 266 -11.83 16.56 5.67
CA ARG A 266 -11.84 16.41 4.20
C ARG A 266 -12.98 15.50 3.73
N GLU A 267 -13.18 14.36 4.39
CA GLU A 267 -14.24 13.40 4.03
C GLU A 267 -15.63 14.04 4.12
N THR A 268 -15.85 14.84 5.16
CA THR A 268 -17.07 15.64 5.30
C THR A 268 -17.24 16.62 4.14
N ILE A 269 -16.18 17.34 3.78
CA ILE A 269 -16.18 18.28 2.65
C ILE A 269 -16.49 17.53 1.33
N ALA A 270 -15.96 16.32 1.14
CA ALA A 270 -16.28 15.49 -0.02
C ALA A 270 -17.76 15.09 -0.06
N ARG A 271 -18.37 14.75 1.08
CA ARG A 271 -19.80 14.44 1.18
C ARG A 271 -20.68 15.66 0.89
N MET A 272 -20.28 16.85 1.37
CA MET A 272 -20.93 18.13 1.03
C MET A 272 -20.85 18.40 -0.48
N ALA A 273 -19.67 18.29 -1.08
CA ALA A 273 -19.48 18.48 -2.52
C ALA A 273 -20.32 17.49 -3.35
N SER A 274 -20.41 16.23 -2.91
CA SER A 274 -21.21 15.18 -3.55
C SER A 274 -22.72 15.45 -3.46
N PHE A 275 -23.17 16.33 -2.56
CA PHE A 275 -24.58 16.68 -2.43
C PHE A 275 -25.10 17.49 -3.63
N GLU A 276 -24.20 17.98 -4.49
CA GLU A 276 -24.53 18.60 -5.80
C GLU A 276 -25.44 17.72 -6.66
N ARG A 277 -25.39 16.39 -6.52
CA ARG A 277 -26.34 15.47 -7.19
C ARG A 277 -27.82 15.75 -6.87
N GLN A 278 -28.10 16.52 -5.83
CA GLN A 278 -29.43 16.92 -5.38
C GLN A 278 -29.79 18.37 -5.76
N ARG A 279 -29.02 19.02 -6.64
CA ARG A 279 -29.19 20.44 -7.03
C ARG A 279 -30.57 20.81 -7.50
N GLN A 280 -31.32 19.88 -8.11
CA GLN A 280 -32.72 20.08 -8.50
C GLN A 280 -33.63 20.47 -7.32
N ASN A 281 -33.21 20.22 -6.08
CA ASN A 281 -33.96 20.59 -4.89
C ASN A 281 -33.61 21.99 -4.37
N SER A 282 -32.61 22.68 -4.93
CA SER A 282 -32.20 24.01 -4.48
C SER A 282 -33.33 25.03 -4.67
N ASN A 283 -34.09 24.95 -5.77
CA ASN A 283 -35.13 25.92 -6.09
C ASN A 283 -36.52 25.54 -5.57
N LYS A 284 -36.65 24.44 -4.82
CA LYS A 284 -37.93 24.01 -4.24
C LYS A 284 -38.30 24.85 -3.02
N ALA A 285 -39.61 24.95 -2.75
CA ALA A 285 -40.10 25.57 -1.51
C ALA A 285 -39.78 24.69 -0.29
N LEU A 286 -39.49 25.30 0.86
CA LEU A 286 -39.44 24.54 2.12
C LEU A 286 -40.84 24.01 2.44
N GLY A 287 -40.92 22.76 2.86
CA GLY A 287 -42.17 22.06 3.15
C GLY A 287 -42.74 21.27 1.97
N ASP A 288 -42.23 21.49 0.75
CA ASP A 288 -42.52 20.64 -0.42
C ASP A 288 -41.58 19.42 -0.45
N GLY A 289 -41.83 18.49 0.47
CA GLY A 289 -41.03 17.28 0.69
C GLY A 289 -39.65 17.55 1.31
N CYS A 290 -38.79 16.52 1.30
CA CYS A 290 -37.50 16.56 2.01
C CYS A 290 -36.39 17.31 1.25
N GLY A 291 -36.57 17.55 -0.04
CA GLY A 291 -35.49 17.99 -0.94
C GLY A 291 -34.86 19.31 -0.51
N ARG A 292 -35.67 20.37 -0.36
CA ARG A 292 -35.17 21.69 0.02
C ARG A 292 -34.62 21.72 1.44
N LEU A 293 -35.28 21.03 2.36
CA LEU A 293 -34.84 20.91 3.76
C LEU A 293 -33.44 20.30 3.83
N MET A 294 -33.21 19.20 3.11
CA MET A 294 -31.90 18.55 3.08
C MET A 294 -30.86 19.36 2.33
N TRP A 295 -31.24 20.05 1.25
CA TRP A 295 -30.33 20.97 0.57
C TRP A 295 -29.75 22.03 1.51
N LEU A 296 -30.61 22.64 2.33
CA LEU A 296 -30.21 23.63 3.32
C LEU A 296 -29.42 23.01 4.49
N ALA A 297 -29.79 21.80 4.94
CA ALA A 297 -29.07 21.07 5.98
C ALA A 297 -27.58 20.81 5.63
N TRP A 298 -27.26 20.71 4.33
CA TRP A 298 -25.89 20.55 3.83
C TRP A 298 -25.20 21.88 3.46
N GLY A 299 -25.81 23.03 3.80
CA GLY A 299 -25.24 24.35 3.62
C GLY A 299 -25.71 25.11 2.38
N GLY A 300 -26.66 24.55 1.61
CA GLY A 300 -27.19 25.18 0.40
C GLY A 300 -26.14 25.38 -0.70
N ASP A 301 -26.45 26.24 -1.67
CA ASP A 301 -25.59 26.50 -2.83
C ASP A 301 -24.19 26.97 -2.36
N GLU A 302 -24.14 27.87 -1.38
CA GLU A 302 -22.90 28.45 -0.88
C GLU A 302 -22.01 27.42 -0.16
N GLY A 303 -22.62 26.50 0.60
CA GLY A 303 -21.90 25.44 1.29
C GLY A 303 -21.36 24.37 0.33
N ILE A 304 -22.17 23.97 -0.66
CA ILE A 304 -21.82 22.92 -1.61
C ILE A 304 -20.76 23.40 -2.60
N GLU A 305 -20.90 24.62 -3.13
CA GLU A 305 -19.90 25.20 -4.03
C GLU A 305 -18.57 25.47 -3.30
N TRP A 306 -18.62 25.93 -2.05
CA TRP A 306 -17.41 26.03 -1.23
C TRP A 306 -16.76 24.66 -1.04
N ALA A 307 -17.55 23.63 -0.71
CA ALA A 307 -17.03 22.29 -0.49
C ALA A 307 -16.34 21.73 -1.75
N GLN A 308 -16.91 21.94 -2.95
CA GLN A 308 -16.27 21.55 -4.21
C GLN A 308 -14.92 22.25 -4.43
N ARG A 309 -14.85 23.56 -4.21
CA ARG A 309 -13.61 24.34 -4.36
C ARG A 309 -12.57 23.94 -3.31
N LYS A 310 -13.00 23.81 -2.06
CA LYS A 310 -12.16 23.45 -0.91
C LYS A 310 -11.61 22.04 -1.07
N LEU A 311 -12.45 21.08 -1.47
CA LEU A 311 -12.01 19.71 -1.78
C LEU A 311 -10.95 19.72 -2.87
N LYS A 312 -11.16 20.46 -3.97
CA LYS A 312 -10.16 20.60 -5.03
C LYS A 312 -8.86 21.23 -4.52
N GLN A 313 -8.93 22.20 -3.62
CA GLN A 313 -7.74 22.82 -3.01
C GLN A 313 -6.98 21.83 -2.12
N ILE A 314 -7.70 21.09 -1.28
CA ILE A 314 -7.15 20.05 -0.42
C ILE A 314 -6.51 18.96 -1.28
N ASP A 315 -7.21 18.51 -2.32
CA ASP A 315 -6.73 17.48 -3.24
C ASP A 315 -5.56 17.95 -4.09
N GLN A 316 -5.49 19.25 -4.45
CA GLN A 316 -4.32 19.83 -5.12
C GLN A 316 -3.12 19.98 -4.19
N LYS A 317 -3.35 20.36 -2.93
CA LYS A 317 -2.32 20.42 -1.89
C LYS A 317 -1.80 19.01 -1.60
N MET A 318 -2.69 18.03 -1.46
CA MET A 318 -2.37 16.61 -1.32
C MET A 318 -1.73 16.06 -2.60
N SER A 319 -2.15 16.43 -3.80
CA SER A 319 -1.57 15.99 -5.08
C SER A 319 -0.16 16.55 -5.33
N LYS A 320 0.18 17.72 -4.78
CA LYS A 320 1.57 18.22 -4.74
C LYS A 320 2.47 17.41 -3.80
N PHE A 321 1.90 16.73 -2.81
CA PHE A 321 2.61 15.80 -1.90
C PHE A 321 2.42 14.31 -2.27
N SER A 322 1.43 14.02 -3.12
CA SER A 322 0.99 12.70 -3.56
C SER A 322 0.95 12.68 -5.08
N SER A 323 2.11 12.91 -5.70
CA SER A 323 2.40 12.07 -6.86
C SER A 323 2.56 10.65 -6.30
N ASN A 324 1.46 9.91 -6.20
CA ASN A 324 1.46 8.46 -5.99
C ASN A 324 2.04 7.80 -7.25
N LYS A 325 3.30 8.13 -7.55
CA LYS A 325 4.16 7.30 -8.37
C LYS A 325 4.49 6.14 -7.46
N GLU A 326 4.31 4.94 -8.00
CA GLU A 326 4.98 3.72 -7.55
C GLU A 326 6.30 4.08 -6.85
N LYS A 327 6.58 3.50 -5.66
CA LYS A 327 7.78 3.89 -4.89
C LYS A 327 9.04 3.79 -5.76
N LYS A 328 9.05 2.89 -6.74
CA LYS A 328 10.13 2.67 -7.71
C LYS A 328 11.47 2.50 -7.00
N ILE A 329 11.45 1.66 -5.97
CA ILE A 329 12.62 1.32 -5.18
C ILE A 329 12.92 -0.15 -5.43
N ILE A 330 14.17 -0.43 -5.78
CA ILE A 330 14.75 -1.76 -5.79
C ILE A 330 15.75 -1.85 -4.64
N SER A 331 15.66 -2.90 -3.83
CA SER A 331 16.51 -3.09 -2.65
C SER A 331 17.08 -4.49 -2.62
N GLY A 332 18.37 -4.62 -2.34
CA GLY A 332 19.04 -5.91 -2.40
C GLY A 332 20.46 -5.87 -1.86
N ALA A 333 21.04 -7.06 -1.69
CA ALA A 333 22.45 -7.18 -1.38
C ALA A 333 23.29 -6.72 -2.58
N LEU A 334 24.20 -5.78 -2.34
CA LEU A 334 25.23 -5.37 -3.29
C LEU A 334 26.43 -6.32 -3.20
N MET A 335 26.76 -6.73 -1.98
CA MET A 335 27.84 -7.67 -1.67
C MET A 335 27.48 -8.48 -0.43
N VAL A 336 27.82 -9.77 -0.42
CA VAL A 336 27.61 -10.66 0.73
C VAL A 336 28.96 -11.04 1.32
N ALA A 337 29.14 -10.81 2.62
CA ALA A 337 30.41 -11.09 3.29
C ALA A 337 30.70 -12.59 3.30
N ASP A 338 31.94 -12.93 2.95
CA ASP A 338 32.51 -14.28 2.93
C ASP A 338 31.81 -15.26 1.96
N LEU A 339 30.94 -14.77 1.08
CA LEU A 339 30.29 -15.57 0.05
C LEU A 339 31.28 -15.96 -1.06
N PRO A 340 31.53 -17.26 -1.30
CA PRO A 340 32.41 -17.71 -2.39
C PRO A 340 31.72 -17.62 -3.74
N ILE A 341 32.20 -16.74 -4.61
CA ILE A 341 31.67 -16.49 -5.96
C ILE A 341 32.50 -17.30 -6.96
N TYR A 342 31.88 -18.28 -7.62
CA TYR A 342 32.54 -19.08 -8.66
C TYR A 342 32.88 -18.22 -9.89
N ARG A 343 34.11 -18.35 -10.39
CA ARG A 343 34.60 -17.69 -11.59
C ARG A 343 35.40 -18.67 -12.44
N LYS A 344 35.37 -18.45 -13.75
CA LYS A 344 36.15 -19.20 -14.72
C LYS A 344 36.66 -18.26 -15.79
N ASP A 345 37.97 -18.19 -15.92
CA ASP A 345 38.66 -17.40 -16.94
C ASP A 345 39.71 -18.24 -17.67
N GLU A 346 40.59 -17.59 -18.45
CA GLU A 346 41.67 -18.24 -19.18
C GLU A 346 42.71 -18.95 -18.28
N GLN A 347 42.80 -18.56 -17.00
CA GLN A 347 43.76 -19.09 -16.02
C GLN A 347 43.17 -20.25 -15.22
N GLY A 348 41.85 -20.47 -15.32
CA GLY A 348 41.15 -21.64 -14.80
C GLY A 348 39.93 -21.27 -13.95
N GLU A 349 39.50 -22.23 -13.14
CA GLU A 349 38.36 -22.09 -12.25
C GLU A 349 38.85 -21.63 -10.87
N TYR A 350 38.16 -20.68 -10.25
CA TYR A 350 38.48 -20.20 -8.90
C TYR A 350 37.24 -19.67 -8.18
N TYR A 351 37.31 -19.59 -6.85
CA TYR A 351 36.33 -18.85 -6.04
C TYR A 351 36.92 -17.52 -5.61
N GLY A 352 36.19 -16.43 -5.84
CA GLY A 352 36.49 -15.11 -5.29
C GLY A 352 35.58 -14.79 -4.11
N LEU A 353 36.10 -14.18 -3.05
CA LEU A 353 35.27 -13.70 -1.94
C LEU A 353 35.75 -12.33 -1.42
N PHE A 354 34.85 -11.64 -0.74
CA PHE A 354 35.13 -10.40 -0.02
C PHE A 354 34.85 -10.60 1.46
N THR A 355 35.78 -10.19 2.33
CA THR A 355 35.54 -10.21 3.77
C THR A 355 34.67 -9.03 4.19
N ALA A 356 34.07 -9.09 5.40
CA ALA A 356 33.32 -7.98 5.98
C ALA A 356 34.13 -6.65 6.01
N GLU A 357 35.43 -6.74 6.29
CA GLU A 357 36.34 -5.59 6.29
C GLU A 357 36.54 -5.03 4.88
N ASP A 358 36.73 -5.90 3.88
CA ASP A 358 36.87 -5.47 2.48
C ASP A 358 35.61 -4.74 2.01
N ILE A 359 34.43 -5.30 2.30
CA ILE A 359 33.15 -4.70 1.93
C ILE A 359 32.95 -3.35 2.62
N TYR A 360 33.31 -3.23 3.90
CA TYR A 360 33.25 -1.95 4.63
C TYR A 360 34.10 -0.86 3.94
N ASN A 361 35.33 -1.21 3.56
CA ASN A 361 36.24 -0.29 2.89
C ASN A 361 35.77 0.07 1.47
N ILE A 362 35.32 -0.93 0.70
CA ILE A 362 34.73 -0.76 -0.63
C ILE A 362 33.55 0.21 -0.57
N ARG A 363 32.60 -0.01 0.35
CA ARG A 363 31.43 0.85 0.53
C ARG A 363 31.85 2.28 0.85
N ASN A 364 32.74 2.49 1.82
CA ASN A 364 33.18 3.84 2.17
C ASN A 364 33.85 4.57 1.00
N LYS A 365 34.68 3.87 0.22
CA LYS A 365 35.33 4.42 -0.97
C LYS A 365 34.32 4.75 -2.09
N PHE A 366 33.32 3.89 -2.30
CA PHE A 366 32.22 4.11 -3.24
C PHE A 366 31.46 5.41 -2.94
N PHE A 367 31.15 5.65 -1.66
CA PHE A 367 30.52 6.90 -1.21
C PHE A 367 31.46 8.11 -1.35
N LYS A 368 32.73 7.97 -0.93
CA LYS A 368 33.74 9.02 -1.04
C LYS A 368 33.92 9.51 -2.48
N ASN A 369 33.81 8.60 -3.45
CA ASN A 369 33.95 8.89 -4.88
C ASN A 369 32.64 9.32 -5.55
N ASN A 370 31.54 9.44 -4.80
CA ASN A 370 30.23 9.85 -5.30
C ASN A 370 29.66 8.91 -6.40
N ASN A 371 29.96 7.61 -6.30
CA ASN A 371 29.53 6.59 -7.27
C ASN A 371 28.07 6.15 -7.09
N THR A 372 27.31 6.78 -6.19
CA THR A 372 25.92 6.41 -5.82
C THR A 372 24.90 6.53 -6.95
N LYS A 373 25.28 7.16 -8.07
CA LYS A 373 24.49 7.29 -9.31
C LYS A 373 25.14 6.59 -10.52
N SER A 374 26.26 5.91 -10.31
CA SER A 374 26.98 5.20 -11.36
C SER A 374 26.33 3.83 -11.54
N VAL A 375 25.29 3.78 -12.36
CA VAL A 375 24.51 2.57 -12.63
C VAL A 375 24.56 2.26 -14.12
N ASN A 376 24.74 0.99 -14.49
CA ASN A 376 24.72 0.55 -15.88
C ASN A 376 23.89 -0.72 -16.08
N GLU A 377 23.66 -1.09 -17.34
CA GLU A 377 23.02 -2.36 -17.71
C GLU A 377 24.10 -3.41 -17.97
N MET A 378 24.03 -4.58 -17.31
CA MET A 378 24.84 -5.75 -17.66
C MET A 378 26.36 -5.53 -17.70
N HIS A 379 26.90 -4.63 -16.87
CA HIS A 379 28.33 -4.25 -16.88
C HIS A 379 28.81 -3.66 -18.22
N ASP A 380 27.91 -3.07 -19.02
CA ASP A 380 28.29 -2.34 -20.24
C ASP A 380 28.53 -0.86 -19.90
N PRO A 381 29.79 -0.38 -19.93
CA PRO A 381 30.11 1.01 -19.60
C PRO A 381 29.53 2.02 -20.60
N ASN A 382 29.06 1.56 -21.77
CA ASN A 382 28.38 2.42 -22.75
C ASN A 382 26.87 2.50 -22.52
N LYS A 383 26.31 1.68 -21.62
CA LYS A 383 24.89 1.66 -21.25
C LYS A 383 24.69 2.12 -19.81
N MET A 384 25.15 3.34 -19.54
CA MET A 384 24.86 4.00 -18.27
C MET A 384 23.37 4.31 -18.16
N VAL A 385 22.81 4.08 -16.97
CA VAL A 385 21.39 4.25 -16.69
C VAL A 385 21.16 5.55 -15.96
N ASP A 386 20.68 6.55 -16.69
CA ASP A 386 20.24 7.82 -16.11
C ASP A 386 18.97 7.65 -15.28
N GLY A 387 18.80 8.48 -14.25
CA GLY A 387 17.60 8.48 -13.42
C GLY A 387 17.53 7.33 -12.41
N VAL A 388 18.64 6.65 -12.14
CA VAL A 388 18.75 5.64 -11.08
C VAL A 388 19.82 6.06 -10.07
N TYR A 389 19.45 6.14 -8.80
CA TYR A 389 20.34 6.63 -7.75
C TYR A 389 20.09 5.99 -6.39
N MET A 390 21.15 5.75 -5.64
CA MET A 390 21.08 5.15 -4.32
C MET A 390 20.42 6.09 -3.33
N ILE A 391 19.48 5.58 -2.56
CA ILE A 391 18.76 6.31 -1.50
C ILE A 391 19.02 5.75 -0.10
N GLU A 392 19.43 4.48 0.00
CA GLU A 392 19.74 3.83 1.28
C GLU A 392 20.93 2.89 1.10
N SER A 393 21.77 2.81 2.13
CA SER A 393 22.90 1.90 2.19
C SER A 393 23.29 1.62 3.63
N PHE A 394 23.47 0.34 3.95
CA PHE A 394 23.96 -0.07 5.26
C PHE A 394 24.77 -1.36 5.18
N ILE A 395 25.65 -1.53 6.16
CA ILE A 395 26.33 -2.79 6.42
C ILE A 395 25.50 -3.54 7.46
N ILE A 396 25.22 -4.81 7.21
CA ILE A 396 24.58 -5.68 8.19
C ILE A 396 25.52 -5.79 9.41
N ASP A 397 25.02 -5.42 10.57
CA ASP A 397 25.75 -5.43 11.84
C ASP A 397 24.75 -5.70 12.96
N SER A 398 24.51 -6.99 13.20
CA SER A 398 23.57 -7.47 14.22
C SER A 398 23.90 -6.91 15.62
N LYS A 399 25.18 -6.67 15.92
CA LYS A 399 25.63 -6.12 17.21
C LYS A 399 25.20 -4.66 17.40
N ARG A 400 25.01 -3.93 16.29
CA ARG A 400 24.46 -2.56 16.29
C ARG A 400 22.96 -2.52 16.07
N GLY A 401 22.30 -3.68 15.98
CA GLY A 401 20.87 -3.78 15.68
C GLY A 401 20.51 -3.55 14.21
N ILE A 402 21.50 -3.57 13.29
CA ILE A 402 21.27 -3.46 11.85
C ILE A 402 21.19 -4.88 11.29
N ASN A 403 20.00 -5.47 11.37
CA ASN A 403 19.77 -6.84 10.92
C ASN A 403 19.50 -6.91 9.41
N ALA A 404 19.69 -8.11 8.83
CA ALA A 404 19.27 -8.38 7.46
C ALA A 404 17.76 -8.16 7.30
N PRO A 405 17.28 -7.58 6.17
CA PRO A 405 15.86 -7.45 5.90
C PRO A 405 15.13 -8.80 5.89
N ASP A 406 13.87 -8.81 6.32
CA ASP A 406 13.05 -10.02 6.38
C ASP A 406 13.00 -10.76 5.03
N GLY A 407 13.18 -12.07 5.09
CA GLY A 407 13.22 -12.94 3.89
C GLY A 407 14.58 -12.98 3.18
N LEU A 408 15.58 -12.21 3.61
CA LEU A 408 16.95 -12.29 3.11
C LEU A 408 17.89 -12.82 4.18
N LYS A 409 18.65 -13.87 3.86
CA LYS A 409 19.70 -14.41 4.74
C LYS A 409 21.02 -13.78 4.36
N LEU A 410 21.42 -12.72 5.06
CA LEU A 410 22.68 -12.01 4.86
C LEU A 410 23.57 -12.10 6.11
N THR A 411 24.87 -12.31 5.92
CA THR A 411 25.88 -12.35 6.99
C THR A 411 26.25 -10.96 7.47
N ASP A 412 26.62 -10.83 8.75
CA ASP A 412 27.23 -9.61 9.29
C ASP A 412 28.43 -9.19 8.42
N GLY A 413 28.52 -7.90 8.11
CA GLY A 413 29.49 -7.34 7.17
C GLY A 413 29.01 -7.24 5.72
N SER A 414 27.88 -7.85 5.37
CA SER A 414 27.28 -7.73 4.03
C SER A 414 26.81 -6.31 3.76
N TRP A 415 26.89 -5.87 2.50
CA TRP A 415 26.43 -4.54 2.07
C TRP A 415 25.08 -4.64 1.39
N PHE A 416 24.10 -3.95 1.96
CA PHE A 416 22.76 -3.81 1.43
C PHE A 416 22.52 -2.38 0.94
N GLY A 417 21.80 -2.23 -0.17
CA GLY A 417 21.43 -0.92 -0.70
C GLY A 417 20.06 -0.88 -1.34
N SER A 418 19.49 0.31 -1.38
CA SER A 418 18.25 0.63 -2.09
C SER A 418 18.50 1.72 -3.12
N TYR A 419 18.00 1.52 -4.34
CA TYR A 419 18.04 2.50 -5.41
C TYR A 419 16.64 2.96 -5.78
N LYS A 420 16.49 4.28 -5.96
CA LYS A 420 15.33 4.91 -6.56
C LYS A 420 15.51 4.93 -8.08
N VAL A 421 14.47 4.50 -8.80
CA VAL A 421 14.43 4.41 -10.26
C VAL A 421 13.40 5.41 -10.77
N ASP A 422 13.82 6.61 -11.14
CA ASP A 422 12.95 7.61 -11.76
C ASP A 422 12.85 7.43 -13.28
N ASN A 423 13.76 6.66 -13.88
CA ASN A 423 13.72 6.28 -15.29
C ASN A 423 12.52 5.35 -15.57
N GLU A 424 11.53 5.88 -16.29
CA GLU A 424 10.29 5.17 -16.59
C GLU A 424 10.51 3.95 -17.49
N ASP A 425 11.45 4.01 -18.43
CA ASP A 425 11.70 2.95 -19.40
C ASP A 425 12.36 1.75 -18.71
N ILE A 426 13.42 2.02 -17.93
CA ILE A 426 14.08 1.00 -17.09
C ILE A 426 13.09 0.34 -16.14
N TRP A 427 12.24 1.15 -15.51
CA TRP A 427 11.27 0.65 -14.57
C TRP A 427 10.21 -0.24 -15.25
N ASN A 428 9.60 0.22 -16.33
CA ASN A 428 8.47 -0.47 -16.94
C ASN A 428 8.89 -1.65 -17.82
N ASP A 429 9.98 -1.52 -18.56
CA ASP A 429 10.35 -2.49 -19.59
C ASP A 429 11.28 -3.58 -19.07
N PHE A 430 12.08 -3.29 -18.03
CA PHE A 430 13.10 -4.21 -17.53
C PHE A 430 12.86 -4.70 -16.09
N ILE A 431 12.52 -3.79 -15.18
CA ILE A 431 12.31 -4.16 -13.76
C ILE A 431 10.96 -4.84 -13.57
N LYS A 432 9.87 -4.27 -14.12
CA LYS A 432 8.52 -4.83 -13.95
C LYS A 432 8.29 -6.12 -14.74
N THR A 433 9.03 -6.30 -15.84
CA THR A 433 9.00 -7.54 -16.64
C THR A 433 9.84 -8.65 -15.99
N GLY A 434 10.71 -8.30 -15.04
CA GLY A 434 11.65 -9.22 -14.41
C GLY A 434 12.84 -9.56 -15.30
N GLU A 435 13.15 -8.73 -16.31
CA GLU A 435 14.37 -8.85 -17.11
C GLU A 435 15.59 -8.55 -16.25
N PHE A 436 15.57 -7.46 -15.47
CA PHE A 436 16.56 -7.24 -14.41
C PHE A 436 16.03 -7.73 -13.07
N LYS A 437 16.87 -8.47 -12.35
CA LYS A 437 16.48 -9.19 -11.13
C LYS A 437 17.37 -8.91 -9.94
N GLY A 438 18.56 -8.33 -10.11
CA GLY A 438 19.43 -8.00 -8.99
C GLY A 438 20.60 -7.09 -9.35
N PHE A 439 21.42 -6.81 -8.34
CA PHE A 439 22.58 -5.95 -8.46
C PHE A 439 23.86 -6.75 -8.72
N SER A 440 24.83 -6.13 -9.37
CA SER A 440 26.19 -6.64 -9.44
C SER A 440 27.19 -5.49 -9.40
N VAL A 441 28.15 -5.54 -8.48
CA VAL A 441 29.18 -4.49 -8.36
C VAL A 441 30.22 -4.62 -9.47
N GLU A 442 30.56 -3.49 -10.09
CA GLU A 442 31.63 -3.39 -11.09
C GLU A 442 32.81 -2.64 -10.49
N GLY A 443 34.02 -3.19 -10.66
CA GLY A 443 35.21 -2.58 -10.09
C GLY A 443 36.48 -3.36 -10.36
N VAL A 444 37.61 -2.73 -10.03
CA VAL A 444 38.93 -3.36 -10.07
C VAL A 444 39.33 -3.76 -8.66
N PHE A 445 39.76 -5.00 -8.49
CA PHE A 445 40.16 -5.54 -7.19
C PHE A 445 41.52 -6.21 -7.29
N LYS A 446 42.35 -6.08 -6.25
CA LYS A 446 43.55 -6.89 -6.12
C LYS A 446 43.16 -8.27 -5.61
N THR A 447 43.85 -9.30 -6.10
CA THR A 447 43.60 -10.69 -5.71
C THR A 447 44.73 -11.20 -4.83
N THR A 448 44.40 -11.72 -3.66
CA THR A 448 45.33 -12.43 -2.79
C THR A 448 44.88 -13.87 -2.64
N LYS A 449 45.77 -14.82 -2.98
CA LYS A 449 45.48 -16.24 -2.80
C LYS A 449 45.36 -16.58 -1.31
N ILE A 450 44.34 -17.34 -0.94
CA ILE A 450 44.17 -17.81 0.43
C ILE A 450 44.82 -19.20 0.53
N ASP A 451 46.05 -19.26 1.05
CA ASP A 451 46.84 -20.50 1.08
C ASP A 451 46.47 -21.45 2.25
N ALA A 452 45.99 -20.92 3.38
CA ALA A 452 45.52 -21.70 4.51
C ALA A 452 44.00 -21.58 4.60
N LYS A 453 43.27 -22.67 4.34
CA LYS A 453 41.83 -22.76 4.56
C LYS A 453 41.57 -22.79 6.07
N PRO A 454 41.03 -21.75 6.72
CA PRO A 454 40.38 -21.97 8.00
C PRO A 454 39.11 -22.75 7.65
N LEU A 455 39.08 -24.05 7.96
CA LEU A 455 37.91 -24.91 7.76
C LEU A 455 36.60 -24.25 8.22
N SER A 456 36.69 -23.38 9.24
CA SER A 456 35.58 -22.60 9.79
C SER A 456 34.90 -21.65 8.81
N ILE A 457 35.61 -20.99 7.88
CA ILE A 457 35.00 -20.03 6.94
C ILE A 457 34.26 -20.78 5.82
N ILE A 458 34.86 -21.88 5.34
CA ILE A 458 34.25 -22.71 4.29
C ILE A 458 33.04 -23.47 4.84
N GLU A 459 33.09 -23.95 6.08
CA GLU A 459 31.95 -24.63 6.71
C GLU A 459 30.78 -23.66 6.98
N GLN A 460 31.06 -22.42 7.43
CA GLN A 460 30.04 -21.38 7.60
C GLN A 460 29.40 -20.95 6.27
N ALA A 461 30.19 -20.83 5.19
CA ALA A 461 29.66 -20.54 3.86
C ALA A 461 28.80 -21.68 3.30
N ILE A 462 29.15 -22.94 3.59
CA ILE A 462 28.39 -24.13 3.15
C ILE A 462 27.02 -24.22 3.84
N ASP A 463 26.93 -23.87 5.13
CA ASP A 463 25.66 -23.86 5.86
C ASP A 463 24.70 -22.78 5.35
N ILE A 464 25.23 -21.64 4.88
CA ILE A 464 24.43 -20.58 4.24
C ILE A 464 23.87 -21.08 2.91
N ILE A 465 24.68 -21.71 2.06
CA ILE A 465 24.25 -22.18 0.73
C ILE A 465 23.21 -23.32 0.83
N LYS A 466 23.35 -24.23 1.80
CA LYS A 466 22.37 -25.32 2.01
C LYS A 466 20.99 -24.83 2.48
N GLN A 467 20.91 -23.62 3.02
CA GLN A 467 19.68 -23.04 3.56
C GLN A 467 19.02 -22.01 2.63
N ILE A 468 19.56 -21.81 1.42
CA ILE A 468 19.00 -20.98 0.34
C ILE A 468 18.19 -21.86 -0.65
N GLU A 469 18.36 -23.19 -0.60
CA GLU A 469 17.66 -24.16 -1.46
C GLU A 469 16.34 -24.72 -0.86
N ASP A 470 15.96 -24.31 0.38
CA ASP A 470 14.65 -24.55 1.03
C ASP A 470 13.89 -23.23 1.20
#